data_AF-A0A6A2Z1N0-F1
#
_entry.id   AF-A0A6A2Z1N0-F1
#
_cell.length_a   1.000
_cell.length_b   1.000
_cell.length_c   1.000
_cell.angle_alpha   90.00
_cell.angle_beta   90.00
_cell.angle_gamma   90.00
#
_symmetry.space_group_name_H-M   'P 1'
#
loop_
_entity.id
_entity.type
_entity.pdbx_description
1 polymer ?
#
loop_
_entity_poly.entity_id
_entity_poly.type
_entity_poly.pdbx_seq_one_letter_code
_entity_poly.pdbx_strand_id
1 'polypeptide(L)'
;MGTRATDSARVTKFSRELSGQTVILERLRELSWSGVTPYMRPNVWRLLLGYAPSNSDRREGALRRKRIEYLDCVAQFYDIPDTERSADEISMLRQIAVDCPRTVPDVVFFQQAQVQKSLARILYTWAIRHPASGYVQGINDLVTPFLVVFLSEYLKGSIDSWSMSAIPSEKISDIEADCYWCLSKLLDGMQDHYTFAQPGIQRLVFKLKELVRRIDGKLYRGLSVLSLKLHFL
;
A
#
# COMPACT_ATOMS: atom_id res chain seq x y z
N MET A 1 11.38 -5.81 -33.34
CA MET A 1 12.34 -6.71 -32.65
C MET A 1 13.11 -6.08 -31.48
N GLY A 2 13.00 -4.75 -31.21
CA GLY A 2 13.80 -4.08 -30.16
C GLY A 2 13.32 -4.19 -28.71
N THR A 3 12.03 -4.43 -28.46
CA THR A 3 11.43 -4.42 -27.10
C THR A 3 11.77 -5.64 -26.23
N ARG A 4 11.97 -6.82 -26.82
CA ARG A 4 12.31 -8.05 -26.07
C ARG A 4 13.75 -8.06 -25.54
N ALA A 5 14.70 -7.46 -26.29
CA ALA A 5 16.11 -7.42 -25.90
C ALA A 5 16.34 -6.45 -24.72
N THR A 6 15.64 -5.32 -24.70
CA THR A 6 15.69 -4.34 -23.60
C THR A 6 15.12 -4.88 -22.30
N ASP A 7 14.03 -5.66 -22.36
CA ASP A 7 13.45 -6.32 -21.19
C ASP A 7 14.37 -7.40 -20.62
N SER A 8 15.02 -8.20 -21.48
CA SER A 8 15.97 -9.22 -21.04
C SER A 8 17.17 -8.60 -20.32
N ALA A 9 17.80 -7.56 -20.91
CA ALA A 9 18.92 -6.87 -20.29
C ALA A 9 18.54 -6.20 -18.96
N ARG A 10 17.32 -5.66 -18.87
CA ARG A 10 16.79 -5.07 -17.63
C ARG A 10 16.63 -6.12 -16.53
N VAL A 11 16.02 -7.25 -16.85
CA VAL A 11 15.85 -8.38 -15.93
C VAL A 11 17.21 -8.85 -15.42
N THR A 12 18.20 -9.01 -16.29
CA THR A 12 19.57 -9.39 -15.88
C THR A 12 20.18 -8.41 -14.89
N LYS A 13 19.99 -7.10 -15.07
CA LYS A 13 20.48 -6.08 -14.12
C LYS A 13 19.81 -6.22 -12.75
N PHE A 14 18.49 -6.38 -12.70
CA PHE A 14 17.80 -6.61 -11.43
C PHE A 14 18.22 -7.93 -10.78
N SER A 15 18.28 -9.02 -11.53
CA SER A 15 18.69 -10.33 -11.00
C SER A 15 20.08 -10.27 -10.38
N ARG A 16 21.03 -9.60 -11.04
CA ARG A 16 22.39 -9.39 -10.51
C ARG A 16 22.38 -8.61 -9.19
N GLU A 17 21.58 -7.56 -9.10
CA GLU A 17 21.50 -6.73 -7.90
C GLU A 17 20.82 -7.49 -6.74
N LEU A 18 19.74 -8.21 -7.02
CA LEU A 18 18.96 -8.94 -6.01
C LEU A 18 19.64 -10.24 -5.54
N SER A 19 20.56 -10.81 -6.33
CA SER A 19 21.33 -12.00 -5.95
C SER A 19 22.50 -11.69 -5.03
N GLY A 20 22.84 -10.40 -4.82
CA GLY A 20 23.91 -10.02 -3.90
C GLY A 20 23.56 -10.33 -2.44
N GLN A 21 24.59 -10.69 -1.66
CA GLN A 21 24.46 -10.93 -0.21
C GLN A 21 23.83 -9.73 0.53
N THR A 22 24.18 -8.53 0.09
CA THR A 22 23.58 -7.27 0.54
C THR A 22 23.18 -6.48 -0.70
N VAL A 23 21.88 -6.22 -0.83
CA VAL A 23 21.33 -5.43 -1.93
C VAL A 23 21.65 -3.94 -1.72
N ILE A 24 22.23 -3.27 -2.72
CA ILE A 24 22.53 -1.84 -2.64
C ILE A 24 21.26 -1.07 -3.00
N LEU A 25 20.58 -0.52 -1.97
CA LEU A 25 19.26 0.10 -2.15
C LEU A 25 19.28 1.30 -3.10
N GLU A 26 20.34 2.12 -3.11
CA GLU A 26 20.44 3.24 -4.07
C GLU A 26 20.45 2.76 -5.51
N ARG A 27 21.25 1.74 -5.81
CA ARG A 27 21.29 1.14 -7.15
C ARG A 27 19.96 0.49 -7.52
N LEU A 28 19.29 -0.15 -6.56
CA LEU A 28 17.96 -0.70 -6.78
C LEU A 28 16.95 0.42 -7.11
N ARG A 29 16.99 1.57 -6.43
CA ARG A 29 16.14 2.73 -6.74
C ARG A 29 16.38 3.25 -8.15
N GLU A 30 17.64 3.41 -8.56
CA GLU A 30 18.01 3.84 -9.91
C GLU A 30 17.44 2.90 -10.99
N LEU A 31 17.58 1.57 -10.79
CA LEU A 31 17.03 0.57 -11.72
C LEU A 31 15.50 0.59 -11.76
N SER A 32 14.86 0.83 -10.61
CA SER A 32 13.41 0.88 -10.44
C SER A 32 12.76 2.17 -10.94
N TRP A 33 13.51 3.25 -11.13
CA TRP A 33 12.97 4.57 -11.51
C TRP A 33 12.15 4.54 -12.80
N SER A 34 12.56 3.75 -13.78
CA SER A 34 11.84 3.57 -15.05
C SER A 34 10.89 2.36 -15.04
N GLY A 35 10.51 1.87 -13.86
CA GLY A 35 9.62 0.73 -13.66
C GLY A 35 10.30 -0.56 -13.19
N VAL A 36 9.48 -1.52 -12.76
CA VAL A 36 9.92 -2.85 -12.33
C VAL A 36 9.07 -3.91 -13.01
N THR A 37 9.73 -4.94 -13.54
CA THR A 37 9.08 -6.08 -14.17
C THR A 37 8.09 -6.74 -13.20
N PRO A 38 6.83 -7.04 -13.61
CA PRO A 38 5.77 -7.45 -12.69
C PRO A 38 6.15 -8.52 -11.66
N TYR A 39 6.77 -9.62 -12.09
CA TYR A 39 7.15 -10.73 -11.21
C TYR A 39 8.30 -10.41 -10.23
N MET A 40 9.00 -9.28 -10.42
CA MET A 40 10.05 -8.82 -9.51
C MET A 40 9.54 -7.77 -8.51
N ARG A 41 8.38 -7.15 -8.78
CA ARG A 41 7.79 -6.11 -7.93
C ARG A 41 7.66 -6.52 -6.47
N PRO A 42 7.19 -7.72 -6.10
CA PRO A 42 7.01 -8.10 -4.71
C PRO A 42 8.30 -7.95 -3.89
N ASN A 43 9.39 -8.56 -4.33
CA ASN A 43 10.68 -8.49 -3.65
C ASN A 43 11.24 -7.05 -3.65
N VAL A 44 11.18 -6.38 -4.79
CA VAL A 44 11.70 -5.00 -4.93
C VAL A 44 10.93 -4.02 -4.03
N TRP A 45 9.60 -4.13 -3.96
CA TRP A 45 8.78 -3.25 -3.12
C TRP A 45 9.05 -3.47 -1.64
N ARG A 46 9.12 -4.72 -1.18
CA ARG A 46 9.50 -5.02 0.22
C ARG A 46 10.85 -4.40 0.58
N LEU A 47 11.84 -4.43 -0.32
CA LEU A 47 13.17 -3.83 -0.11
C LEU A 47 13.14 -2.29 -0.12
N LEU A 48 12.53 -1.68 -1.15
CA LEU A 48 12.55 -0.22 -1.31
C LEU A 48 11.73 0.54 -0.26
N LEU A 49 10.67 -0.09 0.27
CA LEU A 49 9.89 0.43 1.39
C LEU A 49 10.59 0.23 2.75
N GLY A 50 11.74 -0.46 2.78
CA GLY A 50 12.45 -0.76 4.01
C GLY A 50 11.73 -1.77 4.91
N TYR A 51 10.81 -2.57 4.35
CA TYR A 51 10.14 -3.65 5.07
C TYR A 51 11.03 -4.89 5.17
N ALA A 52 11.60 -5.33 4.04
CA ALA A 52 12.60 -6.39 3.99
C ALA A 52 14.02 -5.81 4.18
N PRO A 53 14.90 -6.46 4.98
CA PRO A 53 16.28 -6.04 5.09
C PRO A 53 17.05 -6.31 3.78
N SER A 54 18.04 -5.47 3.50
CA SER A 54 18.89 -5.58 2.32
C SER A 54 19.78 -6.83 2.33
N ASN A 55 20.22 -7.26 3.51
CA ASN A 55 20.99 -8.49 3.71
C ASN A 55 20.09 -9.74 3.53
N SER A 56 20.50 -10.64 2.64
CA SER A 56 19.72 -11.83 2.26
C SER A 56 19.56 -12.83 3.41
N ASP A 57 20.60 -13.09 4.21
CA ASP A 57 20.56 -14.07 5.31
C ASP A 57 19.52 -13.68 6.37
N ARG A 58 19.31 -12.38 6.56
CA ARG A 58 18.38 -11.86 7.57
C ARG A 58 16.96 -11.71 7.04
N ARG A 59 16.75 -11.82 5.73
CA ARG A 59 15.50 -11.43 5.07
C ARG A 59 14.33 -12.32 5.46
N GLU A 60 14.47 -13.62 5.27
CA GLU A 60 13.38 -14.55 5.58
C GLU A 60 13.02 -14.54 7.07
N GLY A 61 14.03 -14.55 7.95
CA GLY A 61 13.81 -14.49 9.40
C GLY A 61 13.16 -13.17 9.86
N ALA A 62 13.51 -12.04 9.25
CA ALA A 62 12.85 -10.76 9.54
C ALA A 62 11.39 -10.72 9.07
N LEU A 63 11.12 -11.18 7.84
CA LEU A 63 9.76 -11.26 7.29
C LEU A 63 8.88 -12.18 8.13
N ARG A 64 9.39 -13.38 8.49
CA ARG A 64 8.67 -14.35 9.33
C ARG A 64 8.28 -13.75 10.68
N ARG A 65 9.21 -13.08 11.37
CA ARG A 65 8.92 -12.40 12.65
C ARG A 65 7.85 -11.32 12.48
N LYS A 66 7.94 -10.52 11.42
CA LYS A 66 6.96 -9.47 11.13
C LYS A 66 5.57 -10.03 10.80
N ARG A 67 5.48 -11.18 10.15
CA ARG A 67 4.22 -11.88 9.86
C ARG A 67 3.55 -12.40 11.13
N ILE A 68 4.34 -12.98 12.04
CA ILE A 68 3.85 -13.38 13.37
C ILE A 68 3.38 -12.16 14.16
N GLU A 69 4.16 -11.09 14.19
CA GLU A 69 3.79 -9.85 14.90
C GLU A 69 2.46 -9.26 14.38
N TYR A 70 2.21 -9.32 13.06
CA TYR A 70 0.91 -8.92 12.50
C TYR A 70 -0.23 -9.82 13.01
N LEU A 71 -0.06 -11.14 13.00
CA LEU A 71 -1.06 -12.08 13.52
C LEU A 71 -1.36 -11.83 15.00
N ASP A 72 -0.33 -11.56 15.81
CA ASP A 72 -0.51 -11.21 17.22
C ASP A 72 -1.35 -9.92 17.36
N CYS A 73 -1.14 -8.93 16.50
CA CYS A 73 -1.96 -7.71 16.48
C CYS A 73 -3.41 -7.98 16.07
N VAL A 74 -3.63 -8.83 15.06
CA VAL A 74 -4.97 -9.22 14.61
C VAL A 74 -5.69 -9.93 15.76
N ALA A 75 -5.04 -10.89 16.41
CA ALA A 75 -5.61 -11.60 17.57
C ALA A 75 -5.93 -10.64 18.73
N GLN A 76 -5.03 -9.69 19.00
CA GLN A 76 -5.20 -8.75 20.12
C GLN A 76 -6.30 -7.70 19.88
N PHE A 77 -6.44 -7.18 18.66
CA PHE A 77 -7.28 -6.02 18.39
C PHE A 77 -8.49 -6.31 17.50
N TYR A 78 -8.35 -7.19 16.51
CA TYR A 78 -9.39 -7.44 15.52
C TYR A 78 -10.28 -8.63 15.90
N ASP A 79 -9.69 -9.76 16.32
CA ASP A 79 -10.40 -11.01 16.65
C ASP A 79 -10.95 -11.02 18.09
N ILE A 80 -11.52 -9.90 18.53
CA ILE A 80 -12.18 -9.77 19.83
C ILE A 80 -13.71 -9.68 19.67
N PRO A 81 -14.52 -10.00 20.70
CA PRO A 81 -15.96 -9.81 20.68
C PRO A 81 -16.37 -8.33 20.59
N ASP A 82 -17.51 -8.04 19.94
CA ASP A 82 -18.08 -6.67 19.87
C ASP A 82 -18.38 -6.08 21.26
N THR A 83 -18.63 -6.92 22.26
CA THR A 83 -18.87 -6.51 23.65
C THR A 83 -17.63 -5.93 24.34
N GLU A 84 -16.43 -6.21 23.83
CA GLU A 84 -15.17 -5.71 24.37
C GLU A 84 -14.69 -4.43 23.66
N ARG A 85 -15.39 -4.02 22.59
CA ARG A 85 -15.05 -2.82 21.82
C ARG A 85 -15.74 -1.58 22.37
N SER A 86 -14.99 -0.48 22.38
CA SER A 86 -15.52 0.85 22.61
C SER A 86 -16.46 1.30 21.48
N ALA A 87 -17.28 2.33 21.75
CA ALA A 87 -18.16 2.91 20.74
C ALA A 87 -17.38 3.44 19.51
N ASP A 88 -16.20 4.02 19.75
CA ASP A 88 -15.32 4.55 18.70
C ASP A 88 -14.76 3.43 17.81
N GLU A 89 -14.34 2.30 18.41
CA GLU A 89 -13.90 1.12 17.67
C GLU A 89 -15.01 0.51 16.81
N ILE A 90 -16.23 0.42 17.34
CA ILE A 90 -17.41 -0.05 16.59
C ILE A 90 -17.70 0.90 15.43
N SER A 91 -17.62 2.22 15.65
CA SER A 91 -17.82 3.22 14.60
C SER A 91 -16.77 3.09 13.49
N MET A 92 -15.50 2.92 13.87
CA MET A 92 -14.39 2.69 12.95
C MET A 92 -14.57 1.42 12.12
N LEU A 93 -14.95 0.30 12.74
CA LEU A 93 -15.27 -0.95 12.01
C LEU A 93 -16.40 -0.76 11.02
N ARG A 94 -17.47 -0.08 11.41
CA ARG A 94 -18.60 0.19 10.51
C ARG A 94 -18.17 1.03 9.32
N GLN A 95 -17.34 2.05 9.53
CA GLN A 95 -16.83 2.87 8.43
C GLN A 95 -16.00 2.04 7.45
N ILE A 96 -15.06 1.24 7.96
CA ILE A 96 -14.24 0.33 7.14
C ILE A 96 -15.13 -0.69 6.39
N ALA A 97 -16.14 -1.25 7.06
CA ALA A 97 -17.06 -2.21 6.46
C ALA A 97 -17.91 -1.61 5.32
N VAL A 98 -18.18 -0.30 5.36
CA VAL A 98 -18.86 0.44 4.29
C VAL A 98 -17.90 0.78 3.14
N ASP A 99 -16.62 1.00 3.43
CA ASP A 99 -15.62 1.39 2.42
C ASP A 99 -15.03 0.19 1.66
N CYS A 100 -14.83 -0.96 2.31
CA CYS A 100 -14.24 -2.14 1.68
C CYS A 100 -14.99 -2.59 0.40
N PRO A 101 -16.34 -2.68 0.36
CA PRO A 101 -17.06 -3.05 -0.86
C PRO A 101 -16.97 -1.99 -1.97
N ARG A 102 -16.78 -0.71 -1.59
CA ARG A 102 -16.67 0.42 -2.52
C ARG A 102 -15.25 0.66 -3.02
N THR A 103 -14.27 -0.08 -2.50
CA THR A 103 -12.86 0.02 -2.88
C THR A 103 -12.64 -0.62 -4.25
N VAL A 104 -12.15 0.16 -5.21
CA VAL A 104 -11.91 -0.27 -6.61
C VAL A 104 -13.13 -1.03 -7.19
N PRO A 105 -14.29 -0.36 -7.30
CA PRO A 105 -15.58 -1.02 -7.56
C PRO A 105 -15.63 -1.69 -8.94
N ASP A 106 -14.87 -1.19 -9.91
CA ASP A 106 -14.85 -1.69 -11.29
C ASP A 106 -14.03 -2.98 -11.46
N VAL A 107 -13.34 -3.45 -10.40
CA VAL A 107 -12.51 -4.65 -10.45
C VAL A 107 -13.15 -5.75 -9.61
N VAL A 108 -13.68 -6.78 -10.30
CA VAL A 108 -14.43 -7.91 -9.70
C VAL A 108 -13.65 -8.61 -8.59
N PHE A 109 -12.32 -8.66 -8.68
CA PHE A 109 -11.46 -9.24 -7.65
C PHE A 109 -11.71 -8.61 -6.26
N PHE A 110 -11.86 -7.28 -6.18
CA PHE A 110 -12.10 -6.58 -4.91
C PHE A 110 -13.52 -6.77 -4.35
N GLN A 111 -14.44 -7.31 -5.17
CA GLN A 111 -15.80 -7.65 -4.75
C GLN A 111 -15.89 -9.02 -4.07
N GLN A 112 -14.80 -9.81 -4.07
CA GLN A 112 -14.75 -11.08 -3.36
C GLN A 112 -14.75 -10.85 -1.84
N ALA A 113 -15.64 -11.53 -1.11
CA ALA A 113 -15.76 -11.39 0.34
C ALA A 113 -14.44 -11.65 1.10
N GLN A 114 -13.59 -12.55 0.60
CA GLN A 114 -12.30 -12.83 1.22
C GLN A 114 -11.30 -11.68 1.05
N VAL A 115 -11.34 -10.97 -0.08
CA VAL A 115 -10.54 -9.76 -0.30
C VAL A 115 -11.01 -8.65 0.64
N GLN A 116 -12.32 -8.43 0.74
CA GLN A 116 -12.90 -7.42 1.63
C GLN A 116 -12.59 -7.69 3.11
N LYS A 117 -12.62 -8.96 3.54
CA LYS A 117 -12.20 -9.37 4.89
C LYS A 117 -10.71 -9.10 5.13
N SER A 118 -9.86 -9.36 4.15
CA SER A 118 -8.42 -9.09 4.23
C SER A 118 -8.16 -7.58 4.35
N LEU A 119 -8.82 -6.77 3.53
CA LEU A 119 -8.77 -5.31 3.60
C LEU A 119 -9.23 -4.80 4.96
N ALA A 120 -10.38 -5.29 5.46
CA ALA A 120 -10.92 -4.86 6.74
C ALA A 120 -9.96 -5.14 7.91
N ARG A 121 -9.33 -6.32 7.94
CA ARG A 121 -8.30 -6.65 8.94
C ARG A 121 -7.11 -5.72 8.86
N ILE A 122 -6.51 -5.55 7.67
CA ILE A 122 -5.34 -4.69 7.47
C ILE A 122 -5.64 -3.26 7.93
N LEU A 123 -6.76 -2.69 7.47
CA LEU A 123 -7.15 -1.31 7.73
C LEU A 123 -7.47 -1.07 9.20
N TYR A 124 -8.24 -1.96 9.82
CA TYR A 124 -8.61 -1.82 11.23
C TYR A 124 -7.39 -1.97 12.14
N THR A 125 -6.56 -3.01 11.93
CA THR A 125 -5.35 -3.24 12.71
C THR A 125 -4.37 -2.08 12.58
N TRP A 126 -4.30 -1.43 11.41
CA TRP A 126 -3.50 -0.21 11.26
C TRP A 126 -4.14 0.96 12.02
N ALA A 127 -5.43 1.22 11.81
CA ALA A 127 -6.11 2.38 12.37
C ALA A 127 -6.11 2.40 13.90
N ILE A 128 -6.40 1.26 14.56
CA ILE A 128 -6.42 1.17 16.03
C ILE A 128 -5.05 1.44 16.66
N ARG A 129 -3.98 1.14 15.93
CA ARG A 129 -2.59 1.39 16.37
C ARG A 129 -2.11 2.81 16.08
N HIS A 130 -2.89 3.63 15.38
CA HIS A 130 -2.56 5.00 15.01
C HIS A 130 -3.69 5.96 15.43
N PRO A 131 -3.99 6.11 16.73
CA PRO A 131 -5.16 6.84 17.22
C PRO A 131 -5.18 8.33 16.84
N ALA A 132 -4.03 8.93 16.53
CA ALA A 132 -3.97 10.31 16.04
C ALA A 132 -4.61 10.49 14.64
N SER A 133 -4.71 9.41 13.87
CA SER A 133 -5.34 9.38 12.54
C SER A 133 -6.63 8.57 12.57
N GLY A 134 -6.65 7.43 13.25
CA GLY A 134 -7.71 6.43 13.12
C GLY A 134 -7.84 5.95 11.67
N TYR A 135 -9.05 5.56 11.28
CA TYR A 135 -9.35 5.27 9.87
C TYR A 135 -9.84 6.54 9.16
N VAL A 136 -9.23 6.82 8.01
CA VAL A 136 -9.61 7.94 7.12
C VAL A 136 -9.87 7.37 5.74
N GLN A 137 -11.01 7.70 5.15
CA GLN A 137 -11.35 7.30 3.79
C GLN A 137 -10.24 7.73 2.82
N GLY A 138 -9.82 6.82 1.96
CA GLY A 138 -8.66 6.94 1.07
C GLY A 138 -7.48 6.07 1.50
N ILE A 139 -7.37 5.68 2.79
CA ILE A 139 -6.36 4.70 3.21
C ILE A 139 -6.66 3.32 2.63
N ASN A 140 -7.95 2.97 2.47
CA ASN A 140 -8.40 1.75 1.79
C ASN A 140 -7.79 1.62 0.39
N ASP A 141 -7.74 2.72 -0.38
CA ASP A 141 -7.19 2.72 -1.74
C ASP A 141 -5.68 2.51 -1.75
N LEU A 142 -4.96 2.99 -0.72
CA LEU A 142 -3.50 2.81 -0.59
C LEU A 142 -3.08 1.37 -0.32
N VAL A 143 -3.95 0.53 0.26
CA VAL A 143 -3.66 -0.89 0.50
C VAL A 143 -3.73 -1.70 -0.80
N THR A 144 -4.58 -1.30 -1.73
CA THR A 144 -4.91 -2.09 -2.92
C THR A 144 -3.70 -2.43 -3.81
N PRO A 145 -2.72 -1.54 -4.07
CA PRO A 145 -1.57 -1.87 -4.91
C PRO A 145 -0.66 -2.89 -4.22
N PHE A 146 -0.50 -2.83 -2.90
CA PHE A 146 0.28 -3.81 -2.14
C PHE A 146 -0.35 -5.19 -2.24
N LEU A 147 -1.67 -5.26 -2.05
CA LEU A 147 -2.41 -6.51 -2.10
C LEU A 147 -2.26 -7.16 -3.48
N VAL A 148 -2.48 -6.40 -4.57
CA VAL A 148 -2.33 -6.90 -5.94
C VAL A 148 -0.90 -7.34 -6.23
N VAL A 149 0.10 -6.55 -5.83
CA VAL A 149 1.51 -6.88 -6.07
C VAL A 149 1.89 -8.17 -5.34
N PHE A 150 1.59 -8.32 -4.05
CA PHE A 150 1.99 -9.51 -3.29
C PHE A 150 1.19 -10.76 -3.66
N LEU A 151 -0.08 -10.62 -4.03
CA LEU A 151 -0.87 -11.74 -4.58
C LEU A 151 -0.31 -12.26 -5.92
N SER A 152 0.33 -11.41 -6.73
CA SER A 152 0.90 -11.82 -8.03
C SER A 152 2.03 -12.85 -7.92
N GLU A 153 2.60 -13.05 -6.73
CA GLU A 153 3.54 -14.15 -6.48
C GLU A 153 2.83 -15.51 -6.64
N TYR A 154 1.58 -15.59 -6.21
CA TYR A 154 0.78 -16.81 -6.13
C TYR A 154 -0.23 -16.94 -7.27
N LEU A 155 -0.76 -15.83 -7.78
CA LEU A 155 -1.76 -15.80 -8.84
C LEU A 155 -1.15 -15.37 -10.17
N LYS A 156 -1.56 -16.02 -11.25
CA LYS A 156 -1.08 -15.75 -12.63
C LYS A 156 -2.25 -15.28 -13.50
N GLY A 157 -1.94 -14.63 -14.63
CA GLY A 157 -2.95 -14.12 -15.55
C GLY A 157 -3.54 -12.77 -15.12
N SER A 158 -4.67 -12.40 -15.74
CA SER A 158 -5.37 -11.15 -15.41
C SER A 158 -6.00 -11.21 -14.02
N ILE A 159 -6.05 -10.05 -13.35
CA ILE A 159 -6.72 -9.88 -12.07
C ILE A 159 -8.20 -10.30 -12.12
N ASP A 160 -8.83 -10.20 -13.29
CA ASP A 160 -10.24 -10.59 -13.48
C ASP A 160 -10.47 -12.10 -13.32
N SER A 161 -9.41 -12.91 -13.49
CA SER A 161 -9.46 -14.37 -13.30
C SER A 161 -8.95 -14.83 -11.93
N TRP A 162 -8.53 -13.90 -11.08
CA TRP A 162 -7.97 -14.25 -9.77
C TRP A 162 -9.05 -14.67 -8.79
N SER A 163 -8.74 -15.65 -7.95
CA SER A 163 -9.58 -16.08 -6.85
C SER A 163 -8.75 -16.23 -5.59
N MET A 164 -9.19 -15.63 -4.49
CA MET A 164 -8.54 -15.81 -3.18
C MET A 164 -8.66 -17.25 -2.67
N SER A 165 -9.68 -18.00 -3.09
CA SER A 165 -9.85 -19.41 -2.71
C SER A 165 -8.76 -20.33 -3.25
N ALA A 166 -7.99 -19.88 -4.25
CA ALA A 166 -6.86 -20.64 -4.80
C ALA A 166 -5.60 -20.57 -3.91
N ILE A 167 -5.60 -19.74 -2.87
CA ILE A 167 -4.45 -19.53 -1.98
C ILE A 167 -4.75 -20.13 -0.60
N PRO A 168 -3.83 -20.91 -0.01
CA PRO A 168 -3.97 -21.39 1.37
C PRO A 168 -4.10 -20.23 2.36
N SER A 169 -4.90 -20.41 3.41
CA SER A 169 -5.16 -19.38 4.43
C SER A 169 -3.88 -18.83 5.08
N GLU A 170 -2.90 -19.69 5.36
CA GLU A 170 -1.58 -19.29 5.89
C GLU A 170 -0.88 -18.27 4.97
N LYS A 171 -0.95 -18.48 3.64
CA LYS A 171 -0.34 -17.56 2.67
C LYS A 171 -1.11 -16.28 2.50
N ILE A 172 -2.43 -16.31 2.68
CA ILE A 172 -3.24 -15.09 2.75
C ILE A 172 -2.81 -14.25 3.96
N SER A 173 -2.64 -14.88 5.13
CA SER A 173 -2.14 -14.19 6.33
C SER A 173 -0.74 -13.61 6.15
N ASP A 174 0.19 -14.34 5.51
CA ASP A 174 1.52 -13.83 5.16
C ASP A 174 1.43 -12.58 4.26
N ILE A 175 0.55 -12.61 3.26
CA ILE A 175 0.34 -11.49 2.31
C ILE A 175 -0.30 -10.29 3.01
N GLU A 176 -1.28 -10.51 3.89
CA GLU A 176 -1.89 -9.45 4.69
C GLU A 176 -0.86 -8.74 5.56
N ALA A 177 0.00 -9.50 6.25
CA ALA A 177 1.08 -8.92 7.04
C ALA A 177 2.05 -8.10 6.19
N ASP A 178 2.45 -8.62 5.03
CA ASP A 178 3.34 -7.91 4.11
C ASP A 178 2.68 -6.58 3.63
N CYS A 179 1.38 -6.60 3.33
CA CYS A 179 0.60 -5.40 2.98
C CYS A 179 0.54 -4.41 4.15
N TYR A 180 0.22 -4.89 5.35
CA TYR A 180 0.13 -4.08 6.56
C TYR A 180 1.44 -3.34 6.86
N TRP A 181 2.57 -4.05 6.81
CA TRP A 181 3.87 -3.44 7.09
C TRP A 181 4.34 -2.48 5.99
N CYS A 182 4.07 -2.80 4.72
CA CYS A 182 4.38 -1.90 3.60
C CYS A 182 3.51 -0.64 3.63
N LEU A 183 2.21 -0.79 3.93
CA LEU A 183 1.30 0.34 4.16
C LEU A 183 1.79 1.21 5.32
N SER A 184 2.16 0.59 6.45
CA SER A 184 2.68 1.33 7.61
C SER A 184 3.91 2.14 7.25
N LYS A 185 4.86 1.55 6.49
CA LYS A 185 6.05 2.26 6.01
C LYS A 185 5.75 3.40 5.05
N LEU A 186 4.74 3.25 4.20
CA LEU A 186 4.29 4.33 3.32
C LEU A 186 3.69 5.48 4.15
N LEU A 187 2.82 5.14 5.11
CA LEU A 187 2.10 6.12 5.92
C LEU A 187 3.00 6.83 6.94
N ASP A 188 4.09 6.21 7.41
CA ASP A 188 5.13 6.86 8.22
C ASP A 188 5.69 8.13 7.53
N GLY A 189 5.75 8.15 6.20
CA GLY A 189 6.22 9.30 5.41
C GLY A 189 5.18 10.39 5.17
N MET A 190 3.93 10.18 5.57
CA MET A 190 2.79 11.07 5.28
C MET A 190 1.74 11.10 6.40
N GLN A 191 2.15 10.91 7.65
CA GLN A 191 1.22 10.80 8.80
C GLN A 191 0.29 12.01 8.92
N ASP A 192 0.84 13.21 8.71
CA ASP A 192 0.16 14.51 8.76
C ASP A 192 -0.88 14.72 7.64
N HIS A 193 -0.94 13.83 6.65
CA HIS A 193 -2.01 13.82 5.66
C HIS A 193 -3.32 13.26 6.23
N TYR A 194 -3.24 12.46 7.29
CA TYR A 194 -4.38 11.69 7.83
C TYR A 194 -4.72 12.04 9.29
N THR A 195 -3.96 12.92 9.93
CA THR A 195 -4.33 13.46 11.24
C THR A 195 -5.46 14.50 11.13
N PHE A 196 -6.04 14.88 12.28
CA PHE A 196 -7.11 15.87 12.35
C PHE A 196 -6.81 17.14 11.52
N ALA A 197 -7.80 17.58 10.74
CA ALA A 197 -7.73 18.68 9.77
C ALA A 197 -6.75 18.48 8.58
N GLN A 198 -6.09 17.32 8.45
CA GLN A 198 -5.23 16.94 7.33
C GLN A 198 -4.22 18.03 6.91
N PRO A 199 -3.41 18.57 7.84
CA PRO A 199 -2.54 19.71 7.58
C PRO A 199 -1.49 19.45 6.49
N GLY A 200 -1.08 18.19 6.30
CA GLY A 200 -0.17 17.81 5.22
C GLY A 200 -0.79 17.94 3.83
N ILE A 201 -2.06 17.57 3.67
CA ILE A 201 -2.81 17.77 2.42
C ILE A 201 -2.91 19.25 2.09
N GLN A 202 -3.25 20.08 3.08
CA GLN A 202 -3.33 21.54 2.90
C GLN A 202 -1.98 22.13 2.43
N ARG A 203 -0.86 21.67 3.02
CA ARG A 203 0.49 22.08 2.59
C ARG A 203 0.80 21.65 1.17
N LEU A 204 0.41 20.44 0.76
CA LEU A 204 0.62 19.96 -0.61
C LEU A 204 -0.19 20.77 -1.63
N VAL A 205 -1.45 21.05 -1.33
CA VAL A 205 -2.30 21.90 -2.18
C VAL A 205 -1.70 23.29 -2.32
N PHE A 206 -1.20 23.88 -1.23
CA PHE A 206 -0.53 25.18 -1.29
C PHE A 206 0.75 25.15 -2.12
N LYS A 207 1.60 24.13 -1.94
CA LYS A 207 2.82 23.95 -2.75
C LYS A 207 2.51 23.78 -4.23
N LEU A 208 1.48 23.00 -4.57
CA LEU A 208 1.02 22.81 -5.95
C LEU A 208 0.54 24.14 -6.56
N LYS A 209 -0.27 24.90 -5.81
CA LYS A 209 -0.74 26.22 -6.23
C LYS A 209 0.43 27.15 -6.58
N GLU A 210 1.44 27.22 -5.71
CA GLU A 210 2.63 28.06 -5.95
C GLU A 210 3.49 27.56 -7.11
N LEU A 211 3.58 26.24 -7.31
CA LEU A 211 4.30 25.66 -8.44
C LEU A 211 3.62 26.02 -9.77
N VAL A 212 2.30 25.86 -9.86
CA VAL A 212 1.52 26.23 -11.06
C VAL A 212 1.65 27.73 -11.32
N ARG A 213 1.57 28.57 -10.29
CA ARG A 213 1.76 30.02 -10.43
C ARG A 213 3.12 30.40 -11.05
N ARG A 214 4.19 29.67 -10.68
CA ARG A 214 5.55 29.93 -11.15
C ARG A 214 5.80 29.39 -12.57
N ILE A 215 5.26 28.22 -12.90
CA ILE A 215 5.51 27.55 -14.19
C ILE A 215 4.53 28.04 -15.26
N ASP A 216 3.25 28.18 -14.93
CA ASP A 216 2.20 28.60 -15.85
C ASP A 216 1.26 29.63 -15.19
N GLY A 217 1.71 30.88 -15.18
CA GLY A 217 0.94 32.00 -14.63
C GLY A 217 -0.37 32.27 -15.39
N LYS A 218 -0.50 31.86 -16.65
CA LYS A 218 -1.75 32.04 -17.42
C LYS A 218 -2.81 31.06 -16.92
N LEU A 219 -2.46 29.79 -16.78
CA LEU A 219 -3.33 28.77 -16.17
C LEU A 219 -3.73 29.18 -14.75
N TYR A 220 -2.77 29.62 -13.92
CA TYR A 220 -3.05 30.07 -12.55
C TYR A 220 -4.10 31.19 -12.48
N ARG A 221 -3.98 32.21 -13.35
CA ARG A 221 -4.98 33.29 -13.43
C ARG A 221 -6.33 32.77 -13.89
N GLY A 222 -6.36 31.89 -14.89
CA GLY A 222 -7.59 31.25 -15.37
C GLY A 222 -8.32 30.49 -14.26
N LEU A 223 -7.61 29.67 -13.48
CA LEU A 223 -8.17 28.95 -12.34
C LEU A 223 -8.72 29.90 -11.26
N SER A 224 -8.02 31.00 -11.01
CA SER A 224 -8.44 32.01 -10.02
C SER A 224 -9.70 32.76 -10.44
N VAL A 225 -9.84 33.10 -11.73
CA VAL A 225 -10.99 33.83 -12.28
C VAL A 225 -12.24 32.95 -12.34
N LEU A 226 -12.10 31.66 -12.64
CA LEU A 226 -13.21 30.71 -12.69
C LEU A 226 -13.76 30.34 -11.30
N SER A 227 -13.22 30.92 -10.21
CA SER A 227 -13.51 30.50 -8.83
C SER A 227 -13.33 28.99 -8.61
N LEU A 228 -12.61 28.31 -9.51
CA LEU A 228 -12.09 26.97 -9.33
C LEU A 228 -10.95 27.08 -8.32
N LYS A 229 -11.33 27.25 -7.06
CA LYS A 229 -10.43 26.98 -5.95
C LYS A 229 -9.99 25.53 -6.12
N LEU A 230 -8.69 25.29 -5.96
CA LEU A 230 -8.18 23.96 -5.64
C LEU A 230 -8.71 23.60 -4.23
N HIS A 231 -10.03 23.41 -4.11
CA HIS A 231 -10.67 22.83 -2.94
C HIS A 231 -10.55 21.33 -3.09
N PHE A 232 -9.50 20.79 -2.50
CA PHE A 232 -9.48 19.40 -2.08
C PHE A 232 -9.52 19.45 -0.56
N LEU A 233 -10.73 19.56 -0.01
CA LEU A 233 -11.15 19.24 1.36
C LEU A 233 -12.66 19.55 1.45
#